data_AF-A0A072NFV6-F1
#
_entry.id   AF-A0A072NFV6-F1
#
_cell.length_a   1.000
_cell.length_b   1.000
_cell.length_c   1.000
_cell.angle_alpha   90.00
_cell.angle_beta   90.00
_cell.angle_gamma   90.00
#
_symmetry.space_group_name_H-M   'P 1'
#
loop_
_entity.id
_entity.type
_entity.pdbx_description
1 polymer ?
#
loop_
_entity_poly.entity_id
_entity_poly.type
_entity_poly.pdbx_seq_one_letter_code
_entity_poly.pdbx_strand_id
1 'polypeptide(L)'
;MYYSNNPYMNRFVNSNYGMDTTHQTHRNLVNQYPTRIYSNNTPTNKWNRARTSFSKEEAAAIALLLGIDFTKSKFDLNEFWMGVNTELEHGNQSSQTNVTGDDPIITGKIALAHLNEFPDYYKRLKVLEEEAKAYWNKVQ
;
A
#
# COMPACT_ATOMS: atom_id res chain seq x y z
N MET A 1 -9.90 -25.83 -13.90
CA MET A 1 -9.96 -25.63 -12.44
C MET A 1 -8.53 -25.73 -11.90
N TYR A 2 -7.86 -24.60 -11.67
CA TYR A 2 -6.51 -24.59 -11.07
C TYR A 2 -6.57 -23.87 -9.73
N TYR A 3 -6.22 -24.59 -8.67
CA TYR A 3 -6.01 -24.05 -7.34
C TYR A 3 -4.71 -23.24 -7.34
N SER A 4 -4.81 -21.92 -7.25
CA SER A 4 -3.69 -21.07 -6.84
C SER A 4 -3.74 -20.92 -5.33
N ASN A 5 -3.08 -21.83 -4.61
CA ASN A 5 -2.83 -21.70 -3.18
C ASN A 5 -1.90 -20.50 -2.96
N ASN A 6 -2.47 -19.35 -2.59
CA ASN A 6 -1.71 -18.18 -2.16
C ASN A 6 -1.31 -18.36 -0.69
N PRO A 7 -0.03 -18.66 -0.35
CA PRO A 7 0.38 -19.02 1.00
C PRO A 7 0.27 -17.88 2.02
N TYR A 8 -0.02 -16.65 1.57
CA TYR A 8 -0.12 -15.47 2.43
C TYR A 8 -1.49 -15.24 3.06
N MET A 9 -2.55 -15.91 2.58
CA MET A 9 -3.92 -15.70 3.07
C MET A 9 -4.28 -16.51 4.33
N ASN A 10 -3.55 -17.59 4.62
CA ASN A 10 -3.90 -18.52 5.71
C ASN A 10 -3.40 -18.10 7.11
N ARG A 11 -2.80 -16.92 7.27
CA ARG A 11 -2.18 -16.51 8.54
C ARG A 11 -2.99 -15.50 9.38
N PHE A 12 -4.17 -15.08 8.91
CA PHE A 12 -4.94 -13.99 9.55
C PHE A 12 -6.28 -14.39 10.17
N VAL A 13 -6.65 -15.68 10.21
CA VAL A 13 -7.93 -16.13 10.78
C VAL A 13 -7.74 -16.64 12.20
N ASN A 14 -7.69 -15.73 13.18
CA ASN A 14 -8.19 -15.98 14.55
C ASN A 14 -8.13 -14.72 15.43
N SER A 15 -9.27 -14.04 15.62
CA SER A 15 -9.60 -13.43 16.90
C SER A 15 -11.10 -13.14 16.98
N ASN A 16 -11.77 -13.80 17.92
CA ASN A 16 -13.18 -13.69 18.26
C ASN A 16 -13.47 -12.36 18.99
N TYR A 17 -14.54 -11.64 18.61
CA TYR A 17 -15.24 -10.74 19.53
C TYR A 17 -16.75 -10.87 19.37
N GLY A 18 -17.40 -11.27 20.46
CA GLY A 18 -18.84 -11.48 20.61
C GLY A 18 -19.63 -10.19 20.79
N MET A 19 -20.90 -10.29 20.45
CA MET A 19 -21.90 -9.22 20.33
C MET A 19 -22.77 -9.19 21.60
N ASP A 20 -22.97 -8.01 22.21
CA ASP A 20 -24.05 -7.79 23.17
C ASP A 20 -24.71 -6.42 22.92
N THR A 21 -26.04 -6.41 22.94
CA THR A 21 -26.93 -5.37 22.42
C THR A 21 -27.75 -4.76 23.54
N THR A 22 -27.69 -3.44 23.72
CA THR A 22 -28.78 -2.66 24.32
C THR A 22 -28.97 -1.35 23.55
N HIS A 23 -30.24 -1.01 23.26
CA HIS A 23 -30.70 0.11 22.44
C HIS A 23 -31.46 1.14 23.27
N GLN A 24 -31.07 2.43 23.18
CA GLN A 24 -31.89 3.65 23.25
C GLN A 24 -30.92 4.86 23.25
N THR A 25 -31.03 5.97 22.50
CA THR A 25 -31.87 6.44 21.38
C THR A 25 -31.23 7.76 20.88
N HIS A 26 -31.00 7.88 19.56
CA HIS A 26 -31.01 9.09 18.68
C HIS A 26 -29.93 10.21 18.76
N ARG A 27 -28.96 10.07 17.83
CA ARG A 27 -28.42 11.01 16.80
C ARG A 27 -27.42 12.14 17.18
N ASN A 28 -26.13 11.85 17.04
CA ASN A 28 -25.24 12.34 15.95
C ASN A 28 -23.85 11.67 16.10
N LEU A 29 -23.53 10.71 15.24
CA LEU A 29 -22.29 9.93 15.28
C LEU A 29 -21.24 10.54 14.34
N VAL A 30 -20.38 11.40 14.89
CA VAL A 30 -19.15 11.83 14.23
C VAL A 30 -17.98 11.46 15.14
N ASN A 31 -17.16 10.53 14.64
CA ASN A 31 -15.82 10.18 15.11
C ASN A 31 -15.69 9.66 16.55
N GLN A 32 -15.84 8.35 16.72
CA GLN A 32 -15.24 7.65 17.85
C GLN A 32 -14.65 6.32 17.38
N TYR A 33 -13.36 6.32 17.06
CA TYR A 33 -12.54 5.11 17.17
C TYR A 33 -11.67 5.25 18.42
N PRO A 34 -11.57 4.18 19.25
CA PRO A 34 -10.92 4.24 20.54
C PRO A 34 -9.41 4.42 20.44
N THR A 35 -8.93 5.12 21.45
CA THR A 35 -7.57 5.55 21.75
C THR A 35 -6.56 4.40 21.88
N ARG A 36 -5.37 4.65 21.30
CA ARG A 36 -4.07 4.53 22.01
C ARG A 36 -3.59 3.11 22.35
N ILE A 37 -2.93 2.45 21.40
CA ILE A 37 -1.80 1.54 21.71
C ILE A 37 -0.53 2.41 21.69
N TYR A 38 -0.11 2.92 22.84
CA TYR A 38 1.26 3.41 23.00
C TYR A 38 2.12 2.18 23.30
N SER A 39 2.86 1.73 22.29
CA SER A 39 4.08 0.97 22.54
C SER A 39 5.15 1.95 23.01
N ASN A 40 5.95 1.50 23.97
CA ASN A 40 6.81 2.32 24.84
C ASN A 40 7.72 3.29 24.09
N ASN A 41 7.85 4.51 24.64
CA ASN A 41 8.77 5.54 24.19
C ASN A 41 10.23 5.03 24.20
N THR A 42 10.80 4.89 23.01
CA THR A 42 12.21 5.21 22.79
C THR A 42 12.22 6.38 21.81
N PRO A 43 12.69 7.58 22.19
CA PRO A 43 12.89 8.65 21.23
C PRO A 43 14.10 8.27 20.38
N THR A 44 13.90 7.45 19.37
CA THR A 44 14.94 7.25 18.38
C THR A 44 15.00 8.53 17.57
N ASN A 45 16.00 9.34 17.84
CA ASN A 45 16.67 10.23 16.89
C ASN A 45 17.16 9.43 15.67
N LYS A 46 16.24 8.74 14.99
CA LYS A 46 16.52 7.98 13.79
C LYS A 46 16.36 8.98 12.67
N TRP A 47 17.48 9.54 12.22
CA TRP A 47 17.57 10.21 10.94
C TRP A 47 16.56 9.61 9.96
N ASN A 48 15.60 10.44 9.52
CA ASN A 48 14.48 10.13 8.63
C ASN A 48 15.03 9.60 7.29
N ARG A 49 15.49 8.36 7.28
CA ARG A 49 15.91 7.72 6.04
C ARG A 49 14.66 7.38 5.27
N ALA A 50 14.57 7.96 4.07
CA ALA A 50 13.51 7.64 3.13
C ALA A 50 13.41 6.14 2.95
N ARG A 51 12.19 5.62 2.93
CA ARG A 51 11.94 4.22 2.61
C ARG A 51 12.36 3.98 1.17
N THR A 52 13.17 2.96 0.96
CA THR A 52 13.72 2.63 -0.37
C THR A 52 12.94 1.53 -1.07
N SER A 53 12.20 0.69 -0.32
CA SER A 53 11.36 -0.36 -0.89
C SER A 53 10.33 -0.89 0.11
N PHE A 54 9.32 -1.57 -0.43
CA PHE A 54 8.43 -2.48 0.28
C PHE A 54 8.75 -3.92 -0.12
N SER A 55 8.75 -4.82 0.86
CA SER A 55 8.74 -6.26 0.61
C SER A 55 7.41 -6.68 -0.04
N LYS A 56 7.37 -7.89 -0.61
CA LYS A 56 6.15 -8.41 -1.22
C LYS A 56 5.08 -8.72 -0.18
N GLU A 57 5.50 -9.10 1.02
CA GLU A 57 4.65 -9.30 2.18
C GLU A 57 4.06 -7.98 2.69
N GLU A 58 4.87 -6.90 2.72
CA GLU A 58 4.38 -5.56 3.02
C GLU A 58 3.35 -5.10 1.98
N ALA A 59 3.62 -5.30 0.68
CA ALA A 59 2.66 -5.00 -0.37
C ALA A 59 1.36 -5.80 -0.24
N ALA A 60 1.44 -7.09 0.13
CA ALA A 60 0.26 -7.91 0.40
C ALA A 60 -0.54 -7.39 1.60
N ALA A 61 0.14 -6.95 2.67
CA ALA A 61 -0.51 -6.35 3.84
C ALA A 61 -1.19 -5.02 3.49
N ILE A 62 -0.54 -4.16 2.70
CA ILE A 62 -1.13 -2.91 2.19
C ILE A 62 -2.36 -3.23 1.33
N ALA A 63 -2.26 -4.18 0.39
CA ALA A 63 -3.37 -4.60 -0.45
C ALA A 63 -4.57 -5.10 0.35
N LEU A 64 -4.32 -5.89 1.40
CA LEU A 64 -5.34 -6.36 2.34
C LEU A 64 -6.03 -5.20 3.06
N LEU A 65 -5.26 -4.23 3.57
CA LEU A 65 -5.79 -3.03 4.25
C LEU A 65 -6.60 -2.12 3.31
N LEU A 66 -6.26 -2.11 2.02
CA LEU A 66 -7.00 -1.40 0.98
C LEU A 66 -8.21 -2.18 0.45
N GLY A 67 -8.43 -3.42 0.93
CA GLY A 67 -9.55 -4.26 0.49
C GLY A 67 -9.42 -4.79 -0.94
N ILE A 68 -8.20 -4.91 -1.46
CA ILE A 68 -7.95 -5.47 -2.79
C ILE A 68 -8.19 -6.98 -2.76
N ASP A 69 -9.17 -7.43 -3.54
CA ASP A 69 -9.43 -8.84 -3.78
C ASP A 69 -8.78 -9.27 -5.11
N PHE A 70 -7.62 -9.92 -5.02
CA PHE A 70 -6.88 -10.39 -6.20
C PHE A 70 -7.60 -11.48 -7.01
N THR A 71 -8.67 -12.08 -6.47
CA THR A 71 -9.51 -13.02 -7.23
C THR A 71 -10.52 -12.31 -8.13
N LYS A 72 -10.77 -11.02 -7.89
CA LYS A 72 -11.70 -10.18 -8.64
C LYS A 72 -11.02 -9.05 -9.41
N SER A 73 -9.81 -8.65 -9.03
CA SER A 73 -9.04 -7.64 -9.75
C SER A 73 -8.54 -8.19 -11.09
N LYS A 74 -8.24 -7.26 -12.01
CA LYS A 74 -7.63 -7.59 -13.31
C LYS A 74 -6.09 -7.64 -13.26
N PHE A 75 -5.51 -7.24 -12.15
CA PHE A 75 -4.06 -7.23 -11.88
C PHE A 75 -3.75 -8.18 -10.71
N ASP A 76 -2.49 -8.55 -10.56
CA ASP A 76 -2.01 -9.45 -9.50
C ASP A 76 -1.19 -8.72 -8.42
N LEU A 77 -0.75 -9.46 -7.40
CA LEU A 77 0.10 -8.93 -6.35
C LEU A 77 1.45 -8.41 -6.88
N ASN A 78 1.95 -8.92 -8.02
CA ASN A 78 3.21 -8.45 -8.58
C ASN A 78 3.09 -7.04 -9.13
N GLU A 79 2.03 -6.75 -9.89
CA GLU A 79 1.72 -5.41 -10.38
C GLU A 79 1.54 -4.43 -9.21
N PHE A 80 0.80 -4.83 -8.18
CA PHE A 80 0.61 -3.97 -7.01
C PHE A 80 1.92 -3.74 -6.24
N TRP A 81 2.74 -4.79 -6.07
CA TRP A 81 4.05 -4.69 -5.43
C TRP A 81 5.03 -3.81 -6.22
N MET A 82 5.04 -3.92 -7.55
CA MET A 82 5.79 -3.01 -8.41
C MET A 82 5.31 -1.57 -8.19
N GLY A 83 4.00 -1.37 -8.18
CA GLY A 83 3.40 -0.06 -7.99
C GLY A 83 3.78 0.61 -6.70
N VAL A 84 3.57 -0.03 -5.55
CA VAL A 84 3.92 0.59 -4.26
C VAL A 84 5.41 0.90 -4.12
N ASN A 85 6.28 0.20 -4.84
CA ASN A 85 7.71 0.50 -4.87
C ASN A 85 8.04 1.67 -5.80
N THR A 86 7.40 1.77 -6.98
CA THR A 86 7.53 2.92 -7.87
C THR A 86 7.01 4.20 -7.20
N GLU A 87 5.86 4.13 -6.53
CA GLU A 87 5.24 5.31 -5.90
C GLU A 87 6.01 5.82 -4.66
N LEU A 88 7.04 5.11 -4.17
CA LEU A 88 7.95 5.66 -3.15
C LEU A 88 8.77 6.85 -3.67
N GLU A 89 8.89 7.03 -4.98
CA GLU A 89 9.48 8.23 -5.59
C GLU A 89 8.71 9.51 -5.19
N HIS A 90 7.44 9.37 -4.83
CA HIS A 90 6.57 10.45 -4.34
C HIS A 90 6.56 10.57 -2.80
N GLY A 91 7.45 9.84 -2.12
CA GLY A 91 7.65 9.90 -0.67
C GLY A 91 8.85 10.74 -0.25
N ASN A 92 9.50 10.37 0.84
CA ASN A 92 10.62 11.10 1.41
C ASN A 92 11.90 11.02 0.54
N GLN A 93 11.90 10.25 -0.54
CA GLN A 93 13.01 10.18 -1.51
C GLN A 93 13.25 11.54 -2.19
N SER A 94 12.19 12.31 -2.44
CA SER A 94 12.26 13.65 -3.01
C SER A 94 11.48 14.64 -2.16
N SER A 95 12.18 15.40 -1.31
CA SER A 95 11.54 16.40 -0.44
C SER A 95 10.72 17.46 -1.20
N GLN A 96 11.08 17.77 -2.44
CA GLN A 96 10.39 18.75 -3.28
C GLN A 96 9.05 18.24 -3.82
N THR A 97 8.93 16.93 -4.04
CA THR A 97 7.75 16.28 -4.63
C THR A 97 7.12 15.26 -3.68
N ASN A 98 7.43 15.34 -2.39
CA ASN A 98 6.92 14.45 -1.36
C ASN A 98 5.44 14.73 -1.10
N VAL A 99 4.59 13.77 -1.43
CA VAL A 99 3.15 13.83 -1.19
C VAL A 99 2.64 12.67 -0.34
N THR A 100 3.45 11.61 -0.14
CA THR A 100 3.04 10.42 0.63
C THR A 100 3.68 10.35 2.02
N GLY A 101 4.83 10.99 2.24
CA GLY A 101 5.61 10.85 3.47
C GLY A 101 6.10 9.43 3.74
N ASP A 102 6.22 8.60 2.69
CA ASP A 102 6.42 7.13 2.77
C ASP A 102 5.29 6.37 3.49
N ASP A 103 4.11 7.00 3.67
CA ASP A 103 2.96 6.33 4.26
C ASP A 103 2.52 5.16 3.36
N PRO A 104 2.50 3.91 3.86
CA PRO A 104 2.21 2.74 3.04
C PRO A 104 0.81 2.75 2.44
N ILE A 105 -0.18 3.34 3.13
CA ILE A 105 -1.57 3.34 2.69
C ILE A 105 -1.80 4.43 1.63
N ILE A 106 -1.22 5.62 1.82
CA ILE A 106 -1.27 6.68 0.80
C ILE A 106 -0.54 6.23 -0.47
N THR A 107 0.66 5.67 -0.33
CA THR A 107 1.44 5.12 -1.45
C THR A 107 0.67 4.01 -2.17
N GLY A 108 0.07 3.08 -1.41
CA GLY A 108 -0.77 2.02 -1.96
C GLY A 108 -2.02 2.50 -2.71
N LYS A 109 -2.63 3.61 -2.29
CA LYS A 109 -3.79 4.19 -2.98
C LYS A 109 -3.42 4.75 -4.35
N ILE A 110 -2.24 5.36 -4.49
CA ILE A 110 -1.76 5.84 -5.79
C ILE A 110 -1.54 4.64 -6.72
N ALA A 111 -0.88 3.60 -6.21
CA ALA A 111 -0.67 2.37 -6.98
C ALA A 111 -1.98 1.69 -7.41
N LEU A 112 -2.96 1.63 -6.51
CA LEU A 112 -4.28 1.10 -6.82
C LEU A 112 -5.02 1.95 -7.86
N ALA A 113 -4.92 3.28 -7.82
CA ALA A 113 -5.56 4.15 -8.79
C ALA A 113 -5.07 3.85 -10.21
N HIS A 114 -3.76 3.77 -10.42
CA HIS A 114 -3.18 3.46 -11.73
C HIS A 114 -3.52 2.05 -12.23
N LEU A 115 -3.52 1.06 -11.34
CA LEU A 115 -3.89 -0.31 -11.71
C LEU A 115 -5.39 -0.48 -12.03
N ASN A 116 -6.24 0.43 -11.54
CA ASN A 116 -7.64 0.49 -11.94
C ASN A 116 -7.83 1.12 -13.34
N GLU A 117 -6.91 1.97 -13.79
CA GLU A 117 -6.89 2.50 -15.16
C GLU A 117 -6.40 1.42 -16.14
N PHE A 118 -5.24 0.82 -15.84
CA PHE A 118 -4.63 -0.22 -16.66
C PHE A 118 -4.06 -1.34 -15.78
N PRO A 119 -4.50 -2.61 -15.94
CA PRO A 119 -4.04 -3.69 -15.08
C PRO A 119 -2.54 -4.03 -15.18
N ASP A 120 -1.87 -3.57 -16.25
CA ASP A 120 -0.44 -3.74 -16.53
C ASP A 120 0.34 -2.41 -16.48
N TYR A 121 -0.20 -1.39 -15.79
CA TYR A 121 0.34 -0.03 -15.76
C TYR A 121 1.84 0.01 -15.46
N TYR A 122 2.29 -0.68 -14.40
CA TYR A 122 3.69 -0.58 -13.96
C TYR A 122 4.66 -1.32 -14.86
N LYS A 123 4.21 -2.36 -15.57
CA LYS A 123 5.01 -2.96 -16.66
C LYS A 123 5.20 -1.98 -17.80
N ARG A 124 4.16 -1.26 -18.21
CA ARG A 124 4.25 -0.24 -19.28
C ARG A 124 5.13 0.93 -18.87
N LEU A 125 4.93 1.45 -17.66
CA LEU A 125 5.69 2.56 -17.12
C LEU A 125 7.19 2.22 -17.07
N LYS A 126 7.54 1.01 -16.62
CA LYS A 126 8.94 0.56 -16.59
C LYS A 126 9.60 0.63 -17.96
N VAL A 127 8.93 0.17 -19.02
CA VAL A 127 9.45 0.25 -20.39
C VAL A 127 9.64 1.71 -20.82
N LEU A 128 8.63 2.55 -20.60
CA LEU A 128 8.69 3.98 -20.94
C LEU A 128 9.85 4.68 -20.23
N GLU A 129 10.04 4.42 -18.95
CA GLU A 129 11.14 5.02 -18.18
C GLU A 129 12.51 4.53 -18.64
N GLU A 130 12.67 3.24 -18.93
CA GLU A 130 13.93 2.68 -19.45
C GLU A 130 14.30 3.33 -20.79
N GLU A 131 13.33 3.47 -21.70
CA GLU A 131 13.50 4.18 -22.98
C GLU A 131 13.88 5.65 -22.78
N ALA A 132 13.19 6.36 -21.88
CA ALA A 132 13.47 7.76 -21.58
C ALA A 132 14.86 7.94 -20.96
N LYS A 133 15.23 7.11 -19.98
CA LYS A 133 16.56 7.10 -19.35
C LYS A 133 17.65 6.84 -20.39
N ALA A 134 17.45 5.87 -21.28
CA ALA A 134 18.39 5.56 -22.35
C ALA A 134 18.55 6.70 -23.38
N TYR A 135 17.47 7.43 -23.70
CA TYR A 135 17.53 8.59 -24.58
C TYR A 135 18.31 9.74 -23.93
N TRP A 136 17.93 10.17 -22.72
CA TRP A 136 18.53 11.33 -22.07
C TRP A 136 20.00 11.11 -21.69
N ASN A 137 20.41 9.88 -21.38
CA ASN A 137 21.83 9.54 -21.15
C ASN A 137 22.71 9.66 -22.41
N LYS A 138 22.12 9.63 -23.61
CA LYS A 138 22.86 9.82 -24.88
C LYS A 138 22.92 11.27 -25.33
N VAL A 139 21.99 12.09 -24.86
CA VAL A 139 21.85 13.51 -25.24
C VAL A 139 22.61 14.44 -24.28
N GLN A 140 23.08 13.91 -23.15
CA GLN A 140 24.05 14.56 -22.25
C GLN A 140 25.47 14.50 -22.80
#